data_AF-A0A7W9NHT6-F1
#
_entry.id   AF-A0A7W9NHT6-F1
#
_cell.length_a   1.000
_cell.length_b   1.000
_cell.length_c   1.000
_cell.angle_alpha   90.00
_cell.angle_beta   90.00
_cell.angle_gamma   90.00
#
_symmetry.space_group_name_H-M   'P 1'
#
loop_
_entity.id
_entity.type
_entity.pdbx_description
1 polymer ?
#
loop_
_entity_poly.entity_id
_entity_poly.type
_entity_poly.pdbx_seq_one_letter_code
_entity_poly.pdbx_strand_id
1 'polypeptide(L)'
;MKGLAGTRMFAWTGWRTRRALRTAQLLDEVVDGQLPLLTALPEDRRRRSADYLAELVMLSQAYRHYAAGWIDRRELDRRGHGVLDRLSELRAQPSAAQVTDCD
;
A
#
# COMPACT_ATOMS: atom_id res chain seq x y z
N MET A 1 22.05 -28.46 -32.96
CA MET A 1 20.96 -27.92 -33.80
C MET A 1 20.27 -26.78 -33.05
N LYS A 2 20.01 -25.69 -33.78
CA LYS A 2 19.57 -24.38 -33.30
C LYS A 2 18.19 -24.42 -32.61
N GLY A 3 18.01 -23.53 -31.63
CA GLY A 3 16.73 -23.18 -31.05
C GLY A 3 16.83 -21.87 -30.26
N LEU A 4 17.06 -20.76 -30.97
CA LEU A 4 17.07 -19.39 -30.45
C LEU A 4 15.68 -19.04 -29.91
N ALA A 5 15.44 -19.19 -28.61
CA ALA A 5 14.28 -18.63 -27.94
C ALA A 5 14.57 -17.19 -27.49
N GLY A 6 14.42 -16.28 -28.44
CA GLY A 6 13.76 -14.98 -28.23
C GLY A 6 14.27 -14.10 -27.08
N THR A 7 15.45 -13.53 -27.25
CA THR A 7 15.85 -12.26 -26.64
C THR A 7 14.85 -11.17 -27.03
N ARG A 8 13.78 -10.94 -26.24
CA ARG A 8 12.80 -9.86 -26.50
C ARG A 8 11.98 -9.38 -25.30
N MET A 9 12.56 -9.30 -24.09
CA MET A 9 11.83 -8.89 -22.88
C MET A 9 12.55 -7.88 -21.95
N PHE A 10 13.49 -7.08 -22.45
CA PHE A 10 14.27 -6.15 -21.61
C PHE A 10 13.89 -4.66 -21.69
N ALA A 11 13.02 -4.24 -22.62
CA ALA A 11 12.59 -2.84 -22.74
C ALA A 11 11.21 -2.55 -22.10
N TRP A 12 10.38 -3.57 -21.89
CA TRP A 12 9.03 -3.45 -21.29
C TRP A 12 9.03 -3.51 -19.75
N THR A 13 10.11 -4.04 -19.15
CA THR A 13 10.30 -4.18 -17.71
C THR A 13 10.65 -2.85 -17.05
N GLY A 14 11.49 -2.03 -17.69
CA GLY A 14 12.00 -0.78 -17.09
C GLY A 14 10.94 0.29 -16.82
N TRP A 15 9.88 0.39 -17.64
CA TRP A 15 8.79 1.35 -17.38
C TRP A 15 7.84 0.87 -16.28
N ARG A 16 7.57 -0.43 -16.21
CA ARG A 16 6.75 -1.03 -15.14
C ARG A 16 7.45 -0.96 -13.78
N THR A 17 8.75 -1.24 -13.75
CA THR A 17 9.58 -1.07 -12.55
C THR A 17 9.59 0.40 -12.10
N ARG A 18 9.86 1.34 -13.01
CA ARG A 18 9.82 2.78 -12.69
C ARG A 18 8.45 3.23 -12.19
N ARG A 19 7.37 2.75 -12.81
CA ARG A 19 6.00 3.04 -12.38
C ARG A 19 5.74 2.51 -10.97
N ALA A 20 6.12 1.26 -10.69
CA ALA A 20 5.97 0.67 -9.37
C ALA A 20 6.73 1.43 -8.29
N LEU A 21 8.00 1.80 -8.55
CA LEU A 21 8.79 2.64 -7.65
C LEU A 21 8.15 4.00 -7.41
N ARG A 22 7.62 4.63 -8.47
CA ARG A 22 6.91 5.91 -8.33
C ARG A 22 5.64 5.78 -7.49
N THR A 23 4.91 4.68 -7.63
CA THR A 23 3.73 4.42 -6.78
C THR A 23 4.13 4.17 -5.33
N ALA A 24 5.20 3.42 -5.06
CA ALA A 24 5.73 3.26 -3.72
C ALA A 24 6.11 4.61 -3.09
N GLN A 25 6.82 5.45 -3.85
CA GLN A 25 7.23 6.77 -3.40
C GLN A 25 6.04 7.68 -3.07
N LEU A 26 4.99 7.69 -3.90
CA LEU A 26 3.77 8.46 -3.61
C LEU A 26 3.08 7.99 -2.33
N LEU A 27 3.10 6.69 -2.05
CA LEU A 27 2.54 6.13 -0.81
C LEU A 27 3.37 6.55 0.40
N ASP A 28 4.70 6.55 0.29
CA ASP A 28 5.59 7.01 1.35
C ASP A 28 5.38 8.49 1.65
N GLU A 29 5.25 9.34 0.62
CA GLU A 29 4.98 10.78 0.78
C GLU A 29 3.67 11.04 1.53
N VAL A 30 2.62 10.26 1.25
CA VAL A 30 1.34 10.34 1.99
C VAL A 30 1.51 9.95 3.45
N VAL A 31 2.27 8.89 3.73
CA VAL A 31 2.55 8.43 5.09
C VAL A 31 3.34 9.49 5.86
N ASP A 32 4.41 10.01 5.26
CA ASP A 32 5.26 11.05 5.85
C ASP A 32 4.49 12.33 6.17
N GLY A 33 3.54 12.71 5.31
CA GLY A 33 2.67 13.87 5.55
C GLY A 33 1.64 13.67 6.66
N GLN A 34 1.20 12.43 6.90
CA GLN A 34 0.16 12.11 7.89
C GLN A 34 0.72 11.71 9.26
N LEU A 35 1.96 11.23 9.33
CA LEU A 35 2.62 10.85 10.59
C LEU A 35 2.62 11.98 11.65
N PRO A 36 2.93 13.24 11.32
CA PRO A 36 2.88 14.33 12.30
C PRO A 36 1.48 14.53 12.88
N LEU A 37 0.44 14.38 12.05
CA LEU A 37 -0.95 14.56 12.45
C LEU A 37 -1.40 13.50 13.47
N LEU A 38 -0.82 12.30 13.43
CA LEU A 38 -1.12 11.24 14.41
C LEU A 38 -0.76 11.63 15.85
N THR A 39 0.33 12.39 16.02
CA THR A 39 0.82 12.73 17.36
C THR A 39 -0.16 13.66 18.11
N ALA A 40 -0.94 14.44 17.36
CA ALA A 40 -1.95 15.35 17.90
C ALA A 40 -3.31 14.68 18.18
N LEU A 41 -3.51 13.42 17.77
CA LEU A 41 -4.80 12.73 17.94
C LEU A 41 -4.92 12.06 19.33
N PRO A 42 -6.16 11.97 19.87
CA PRO A 42 -6.47 11.13 21.03
C PRO A 42 -6.23 9.64 20.68
N GLU A 43 -5.94 8.83 21.71
CA GLU A 43 -5.37 7.47 21.56
C GLU A 43 -6.19 6.55 20.63
N ASP A 44 -7.52 6.53 20.75
CA ASP A 44 -8.39 5.71 19.90
C ASP A 44 -8.33 6.11 18.43
N ARG A 45 -8.30 7.41 18.15
CA ARG A 45 -8.16 7.96 16.79
C ARG A 45 -6.76 7.72 16.26
N ARG A 46 -5.73 7.85 17.11
CA ARG A 46 -4.33 7.61 16.77
C ARG A 46 -4.10 6.17 16.34
N ARG A 47 -4.63 5.19 17.07
CA ARG A 47 -4.48 3.77 16.74
C ARG A 47 -5.06 3.46 15.37
N ARG A 48 -6.30 3.89 15.12
CA ARG A 48 -6.96 3.67 13.82
C ARG A 48 -6.23 4.34 12.67
N SER A 49 -5.78 5.57 12.86
CA SER A 49 -5.02 6.28 11.83
C SER A 49 -3.63 5.66 11.64
N ALA A 50 -3.01 5.10 12.69
CA ALA A 50 -1.78 4.31 12.57
C ALA A 50 -1.99 3.00 11.79
N ASP A 51 -3.11 2.29 12.03
CA ASP A 51 -3.48 1.09 11.26
C ASP A 51 -3.66 1.44 9.78
N TYR A 52 -4.30 2.57 9.48
CA TYR A 52 -4.44 3.07 8.11
C TYR A 52 -3.08 3.35 7.44
N LEU A 53 -2.15 4.00 8.15
CA LEU A 53 -0.80 4.25 7.63
C LEU A 53 0.00 2.96 7.45
N ALA A 54 -0.16 2.00 8.36
CA ALA A 54 0.51 0.70 8.24
C ALA A 54 0.11 -0.03 6.96
N GLU A 55 -1.18 -0.01 6.60
CA GLU A 55 -1.67 -0.60 5.35
C GLU A 55 -1.08 0.10 4.10
N LEU A 56 -0.95 1.43 4.11
CA LEU A 56 -0.29 2.18 3.02
C LEU A 56 1.20 1.82 2.90
N VAL A 57 1.90 1.68 4.03
CA VAL A 57 3.31 1.26 4.07
C VAL A 57 3.46 -0.16 3.51
N MET A 58 2.57 -1.08 3.88
CA MET A 58 2.56 -2.46 3.35
C MET A 58 2.38 -2.47 1.83
N LEU A 59 1.52 -1.60 1.30
CA LEU A 59 1.33 -1.45 -0.14
C LEU A 59 2.58 -0.88 -0.83
N SER A 60 3.22 0.15 -0.25
CA SER A 60 4.49 0.71 -0.76
C SER A 60 5.57 -0.38 -0.85
N GLN A 61 5.72 -1.20 0.20
CA GLN A 61 6.66 -2.31 0.22
C GLN A 61 6.35 -3.36 -0.86
N ALA A 62 5.07 -3.69 -1.08
CA ALA A 62 4.67 -4.61 -2.16
C ALA A 62 5.09 -4.08 -3.54
N TYR A 63 4.90 -2.78 -3.80
CA TYR A 63 5.36 -2.16 -5.04
C TYR A 63 6.89 -2.20 -5.19
N ARG A 64 7.66 -2.00 -4.11
CA ARG A 64 9.13 -2.14 -4.11
C ARG A 64 9.57 -3.58 -4.38
N HIS A 65 8.91 -4.56 -3.76
CA HIS A 65 9.19 -5.98 -4.02
C HIS A 65 8.90 -6.37 -5.46
N TYR A 66 7.81 -5.85 -6.04
CA TYR A 66 7.49 -6.06 -7.46
C TYR A 66 8.54 -5.41 -8.36
N ALA A 67 8.96 -4.17 -8.04
CA ALA A 67 10.02 -3.48 -8.77
C ALA A 67 11.37 -4.22 -8.71
N ALA A 68 11.69 -4.83 -7.57
CA ALA A 68 12.87 -5.67 -7.37
C ALA A 68 12.73 -7.08 -7.98
N GLY A 69 11.55 -7.45 -8.48
CA GLY A 69 11.28 -8.78 -9.04
C GLY A 69 11.11 -9.89 -8.00
N TRP A 70 10.95 -9.56 -6.71
CA TRP A 70 10.72 -10.54 -5.64
C TRP A 70 9.29 -11.09 -5.63
N ILE A 71 8.34 -10.33 -6.19
CA ILE A 71 6.96 -10.76 -6.38
C ILE A 71 6.52 -10.51 -7.82
N ASP A 72 5.62 -11.36 -8.31
CA ASP A 72 5.01 -11.17 -9.63
C ASP A 72 3.84 -10.18 -9.58
N ARG A 73 3.26 -9.90 -10.75
CA ARG A 73 2.11 -8.98 -10.85
C ARG A 73 0.86 -9.53 -10.14
N ARG A 74 0.64 -10.84 -10.16
CA ARG A 74 -0.54 -11.46 -9.55
C ARG A 74 -0.49 -11.37 -8.03
N GLU A 75 0.69 -11.52 -7.46
CA GLU A 75 0.98 -11.30 -6.05
C GLU A 75 0.80 -9.82 -5.67
N LEU A 76 1.32 -8.90 -6.49
CA LEU A 76 1.10 -7.46 -6.29
C LEU A 76 -0.39 -7.13 -6.29
N ASP A 77 -1.15 -7.62 -7.28
CA ASP A 77 -2.58 -7.38 -7.39
C ASP A 77 -3.32 -7.98 -6.18
N ARG A 78 -2.96 -9.20 -5.73
CA ARG A 78 -3.58 -9.82 -4.55
C ARG A 78 -3.33 -9.02 -3.26
N ARG A 79 -2.08 -8.59 -3.03
CA ARG A 79 -1.72 -7.76 -1.88
C ARG A 79 -2.40 -6.40 -1.95
N GLY A 80 -2.49 -5.82 -3.14
CA GLY A 80 -3.20 -4.57 -3.40
C GLY A 80 -4.68 -4.66 -3.03
N HIS A 81 -5.38 -5.71 -3.47
CA HIS A 81 -6.78 -5.92 -3.07
C HIS A 81 -6.91 -6.13 -1.56
N GLY A 82 -6.05 -6.94 -0.94
CA GLY A 82 -6.08 -7.14 0.51
C GLY A 82 -5.92 -5.84 1.31
N VAL A 83 -5.03 -4.94 0.88
CA VAL A 83 -4.90 -3.61 1.48
C VAL A 83 -6.17 -2.79 1.29
N LEU A 84 -6.74 -2.75 0.08
CA LEU A 84 -7.97 -1.99 -0.18
C LEU A 84 -9.17 -2.50 0.62
N ASP A 85 -9.26 -3.81 0.82
CA ASP A 85 -10.29 -4.45 1.65
C ASP A 85 -10.12 -4.01 3.12
N ARG A 86 -8.89 -4.07 3.66
CA ARG A 86 -8.58 -3.57 5.01
C ARG A 86 -8.87 -2.08 5.18
N LEU A 87 -8.52 -1.26 4.20
CA LEU A 87 -8.83 0.17 4.23
C LEU A 87 -10.34 0.42 4.22
N SER A 88 -11.11 -0.41 3.52
CA SER A 88 -12.57 -0.34 3.49
C SER A 88 -13.16 -0.74 4.85
N GLU A 89 -12.65 -1.81 5.47
CA GLU A 89 -13.01 -2.22 6.84
C GLU A 89 -12.69 -1.11 7.86
N LEU A 90 -11.48 -0.55 7.80
CA LEU A 90 -11.02 0.57 8.63
C LEU A 90 -11.77 1.87 8.34
N ARG A 91 -12.55 1.98 7.26
CA ARG A 91 -13.47 3.10 7.04
C ARG A 91 -14.87 2.79 7.58
N ALA A 92 -15.33 1.55 7.45
CA ALA A 92 -16.67 1.11 7.84
C ALA A 92 -16.88 1.00 9.37
N GLN A 93 -15.83 0.81 10.17
CA GLN A 93 -15.99 0.71 11.62
C GLN A 93 -16.48 2.06 12.22
N PRO A 94 -17.58 2.12 12.98
CA PRO A 94 -17.95 3.34 13.68
C PRO A 94 -16.87 3.74 14.70
N SER A 95 -16.58 5.03 14.83
CA SER A 95 -15.71 5.53 15.89
C SER A 95 -16.39 5.26 17.23
N ALA A 96 -15.72 4.60 18.18
CA ALA A 96 -16.28 4.31 19.51
C ALA A 96 -16.82 5.56 20.22
N ALA A 97 -16.31 6.75 19.87
CA ALA A 97 -16.85 8.04 20.29
C ALA A 97 -18.29 8.38 19.82
N GLN A 98 -18.93 7.56 18.97
CA GLN A 98 -20.32 7.73 18.54
C GLN A 98 -21.30 6.81 19.30
N VAL A 99 -20.81 6.00 20.25
CA VAL A 99 -21.63 5.06 21.02
C VAL A 99 -22.00 5.63 22.41
N THR A 100 -21.57 6.85 22.74
CA THR A 100 -21.83 7.49 24.05
C THR A 100 -22.57 8.81 23.89
N ASP A 101 -23.73 8.81 23.24
CA ASP A 101 -24.73 9.90 23.34
C ASP A 101 -26.09 9.38 22.82
N CYS A 102 -26.70 8.48 23.59
CA CYS A 102 -28.09 8.04 23.43
C CYS A 102 -28.55 7.45 24.77
N ASP A 103 -28.74 8.31 25.79
CA ASP A 103 -29.68 8.06 26.90
C ASP A 103 -30.15 9.39 27.51
#